data_AF-A0A8J6CJX8-F1
#
_entry.id   AF-A0A8J6CJX8-F1
#
_cell.length_a   1.000
_cell.length_b   1.000
_cell.length_c   1.000
_cell.angle_alpha   90.00
_cell.angle_beta   90.00
_cell.angle_gamma   90.00
#
_symmetry.space_group_name_H-M   'P 1'
#
loop_
_entity.id
_entity.type
_entity.pdbx_description
1 polymer ?
#
loop_
_entity_poly.entity_id
_entity_poly.type
_entity_poly.pdbx_seq_one_letter_code
_entity_poly.pdbx_strand_id
1 'polypeptide(L)'
;MTEDSPWKLNFDRASNAVGNGIGTVLVSPNGDHYPFTCKLDFDCTNNMAEYEACIMGLQAVIEGGIKTLEVYRDSALVIYQLRGEWKTRDPKLINYRKVVLGLLEEFDDITFNYLPRDENQMADALATLASMIKANKEEEIRPIQMSVYEAPTSCCNLEEEENDDNPWLACDYALDGDVLYKRMKDQVLLRCVDAVEAKLILEEVHEGVCGTHANGFMMARQIMRFGYYWATMEGDCINYAKKCHKCQIYGDKIHVPPSPLHVMTSPWPFFMWGMDVIGPISPKASNRHRFIFVVIDYFTKWVEAASYANVTKSAVSRFLKKEIICRYGMPEKIISDNALNLNNKTIVEVCNQIKIKHNNSSPYHPKMNGAVEAANKNIKKIVGKITETYRGWHEKLSFALLAYRTSVRTSARATPSSLVYVIEAVLPIEVEIPSLQILIEISLDEAEWVQSRYDQLNLIEKKRLKAIRHGQMYQKCMM
;
A
#
# COMPACT_ATOMS: atom_id res chain seq x y z
N MET A 1 -41.14 -23.92 11.42
CA MET A 1 -41.58 -22.80 10.57
C MET A 1 -41.96 -23.40 9.23
N THR A 2 -43.05 -22.93 8.64
CA THR A 2 -43.92 -23.62 7.67
C THR A 2 -43.20 -24.16 6.42
N GLU A 3 -43.44 -25.43 6.08
CA GLU A 3 -42.95 -26.16 4.88
C GLU A 3 -43.45 -25.61 3.52
N ASP A 4 -44.14 -24.45 3.49
CA ASP A 4 -44.82 -23.90 2.32
C ASP A 4 -44.27 -22.54 1.83
N SER A 5 -43.11 -22.06 2.30
CA SER A 5 -42.52 -20.85 1.72
C SER A 5 -41.93 -21.13 0.32
N PRO A 6 -42.24 -20.32 -0.70
CA PRO A 6 -41.69 -20.50 -2.04
C PRO A 6 -40.19 -20.19 -2.06
N TRP A 7 -39.47 -20.82 -2.99
CA TRP A 7 -38.07 -20.47 -3.26
C TRP A 7 -37.99 -19.07 -3.87
N LYS A 8 -36.91 -18.34 -3.58
CA LYS A 8 -36.72 -16.98 -4.10
C LYS A 8 -35.51 -16.90 -5.02
N LEU A 9 -35.67 -16.26 -6.18
CA LEU A 9 -34.59 -16.04 -7.14
C LEU A 9 -34.32 -14.54 -7.29
N ASN A 10 -33.13 -14.11 -6.89
CA ASN A 10 -32.65 -12.75 -7.12
C ASN A 10 -31.60 -12.76 -8.23
N PHE A 11 -31.63 -11.81 -9.15
CA PHE A 11 -30.60 -11.74 -10.19
C PHE A 11 -30.28 -10.30 -10.58
N ASP A 12 -29.05 -10.10 -11.07
CA ASP A 12 -28.58 -8.81 -11.54
C ASP A 12 -27.45 -8.95 -12.57
N ARG A 13 -27.05 -7.81 -13.14
CA ARG A 13 -25.97 -7.69 -14.10
C ARG A 13 -25.06 -6.52 -13.77
N ALA A 14 -23.81 -6.61 -14.23
CA ALA A 14 -22.84 -5.53 -14.17
C ALA A 14 -22.14 -5.41 -15.52
N SER A 15 -21.85 -4.16 -15.91
CA SER A 15 -21.14 -3.84 -17.15
C SER A 15 -20.08 -2.79 -16.84
N ASN A 16 -18.83 -3.07 -17.20
CA ASN A 16 -17.71 -2.17 -17.04
C ASN A 16 -16.75 -2.26 -18.24
N ALA A 17 -15.67 -1.49 -18.23
CA ALA A 17 -14.67 -1.49 -19.31
C ALA A 17 -13.95 -2.84 -19.52
N VAL A 18 -14.03 -3.77 -18.55
CA VAL A 18 -13.37 -5.09 -18.58
C VAL A 18 -14.30 -6.17 -19.15
N GLY A 19 -15.61 -5.97 -19.08
CA GLY A 19 -16.60 -6.86 -19.67
C GLY A 19 -17.97 -6.78 -18.99
N ASN A 20 -18.80 -7.76 -19.31
CA ASN A 20 -20.15 -7.91 -18.78
C ASN A 20 -20.23 -9.14 -17.87
N GLY A 21 -20.89 -9.03 -16.74
CA GLY A 21 -21.09 -10.11 -15.78
C GLY A 21 -22.54 -10.20 -15.34
N ILE A 22 -22.98 -11.42 -15.01
CA ILE A 22 -24.31 -11.71 -14.48
C ILE A 22 -24.19 -12.46 -13.15
N GLY A 23 -25.12 -12.18 -12.24
CA GLY A 23 -25.17 -12.74 -10.90
C GLY A 23 -26.59 -13.19 -10.57
N THR A 24 -26.70 -14.32 -9.88
CA THR A 24 -27.98 -14.89 -9.46
C THR A 24 -27.83 -15.54 -8.10
N VAL A 25 -28.86 -15.41 -7.26
CA VAL A 25 -28.91 -15.99 -5.93
C VAL A 25 -30.25 -16.69 -5.78
N LEU A 26 -30.21 -18.00 -5.62
CA LEU A 26 -31.36 -18.80 -5.26
C LEU A 26 -31.41 -18.92 -3.73
N VAL A 27 -32.56 -18.67 -3.11
CA VAL A 27 -32.75 -18.71 -1.66
C VAL A 27 -33.77 -19.79 -1.31
N SER A 28 -33.37 -20.72 -0.46
CA SER A 28 -34.25 -21.80 0.00
C SER A 28 -35.35 -21.27 0.94
N PRO A 29 -36.44 -22.03 1.11
CA PRO A 29 -37.47 -21.74 2.12
C PRO A 29 -36.91 -21.63 3.55
N ASN A 30 -35.75 -22.24 3.80
CA ASN A 30 -35.03 -22.22 5.07
C ASN A 30 -34.07 -21.02 5.22
N GLY A 31 -33.90 -20.22 4.17
CA GLY A 31 -33.03 -19.04 4.14
C GLY A 31 -31.60 -19.33 3.69
N ASP A 32 -31.30 -20.51 3.16
CA ASP A 32 -29.97 -20.82 2.60
C ASP A 32 -29.80 -20.14 1.24
N HIS A 33 -28.63 -19.54 1.01
CA HIS A 33 -28.30 -18.83 -0.22
C HIS A 33 -27.39 -19.67 -1.12
N TYR A 34 -27.80 -19.86 -2.37
CA TYR A 34 -27.08 -20.58 -3.42
C TYR A 34 -26.68 -19.58 -4.53
N PRO A 35 -25.46 -19.03 -4.49
CA PRO A 35 -25.01 -18.02 -5.45
C PRO A 35 -24.46 -18.65 -6.74
N PHE A 36 -24.82 -18.05 -7.87
CA PHE A 36 -24.36 -18.39 -9.21
C PHE A 36 -23.88 -17.13 -9.92
N THR A 37 -22.82 -17.23 -10.70
CA THR A 37 -22.31 -16.08 -11.46
C THR A 37 -21.61 -16.51 -12.74
N CYS A 38 -21.70 -15.68 -13.78
CA CYS A 38 -21.12 -15.97 -15.08
C CYS A 38 -20.64 -14.70 -15.77
N LYS A 39 -19.51 -14.80 -16.48
CA LYS A 39 -18.99 -13.72 -17.33
C LYS A 39 -19.52 -13.90 -18.75
N LEU A 40 -20.06 -12.83 -19.34
CA LEU A 40 -20.51 -12.82 -20.72
C LEU A 40 -19.35 -12.37 -21.63
N ASP A 41 -18.85 -13.30 -22.44
CA ASP A 41 -17.74 -13.10 -23.40
C ASP A 41 -18.26 -12.74 -24.80
N PHE A 42 -19.27 -11.86 -24.86
CA PHE A 42 -19.85 -11.36 -26.11
C PHE A 42 -20.45 -9.96 -25.93
N ASP A 43 -20.64 -9.26 -27.04
CA ASP A 43 -21.27 -7.94 -27.07
C ASP A 43 -22.76 -8.04 -26.73
N CYS A 44 -23.09 -7.73 -25.48
CA CYS A 44 -24.47 -7.64 -25.01
C CYS A 44 -24.79 -6.22 -24.57
N THR A 45 -26.02 -5.78 -24.82
CA THR A 45 -26.52 -4.58 -24.14
C THR A 45 -26.80 -4.91 -22.68
N ASN A 46 -26.73 -3.91 -21.81
CA ASN A 46 -28.01 -3.42 -21.30
C ASN A 46 -28.94 -4.50 -20.72
N ASN A 47 -30.14 -4.46 -21.28
CA ASN A 47 -31.24 -5.39 -21.11
C ASN A 47 -30.92 -6.83 -21.54
N MET A 48 -30.02 -7.07 -22.50
CA MET A 48 -29.68 -8.45 -22.91
C MET A 48 -29.01 -9.22 -21.77
N ALA A 49 -28.03 -8.61 -21.10
CA ALA A 49 -27.39 -9.22 -19.93
C ALA A 49 -28.39 -9.49 -18.79
N GLU A 50 -29.47 -8.71 -18.71
CA GLU A 50 -30.54 -8.92 -17.73
C GLU A 50 -31.34 -10.18 -18.02
N TYR A 51 -31.70 -10.38 -19.28
CA TYR A 51 -32.37 -11.60 -19.70
C TYR A 51 -31.47 -12.82 -19.54
N GLU A 52 -30.17 -12.70 -19.81
CA GLU A 52 -29.19 -13.77 -19.56
C GLU A 52 -29.12 -14.16 -18.08
N ALA A 53 -29.05 -13.16 -17.17
CA ALA A 53 -29.09 -13.40 -15.74
C ALA A 53 -30.38 -14.12 -15.30
N CYS A 54 -31.53 -13.72 -15.86
CA CYS A 54 -32.82 -14.36 -15.59
C CYS A 54 -32.85 -15.81 -16.08
N ILE A 55 -32.39 -16.07 -17.31
CA ILE A 55 -32.38 -17.40 -17.93
C ILE A 55 -31.47 -18.35 -17.15
N MET A 56 -30.25 -17.90 -16.82
CA MET A 56 -29.30 -18.67 -16.01
C MET A 56 -29.92 -19.08 -14.67
N GLY A 57 -30.61 -18.15 -14.00
CA GLY A 57 -31.30 -18.43 -12.76
C GLY A 57 -32.44 -19.42 -12.90
N LEU A 58 -33.32 -19.25 -13.88
CA LEU A 58 -34.44 -20.17 -14.12
C LEU A 58 -33.95 -21.57 -14.47
N GLN A 59 -32.89 -21.70 -15.27
CA GLN A 59 -32.29 -22.99 -15.60
C GLN A 59 -31.76 -23.71 -14.37
N ALA A 60 -31.02 -23.00 -13.49
CA ALA A 60 -30.53 -23.58 -12.24
C ALA A 60 -31.68 -24.08 -11.33
N VAL A 61 -32.80 -23.36 -11.31
CA VAL A 61 -34.00 -23.75 -10.54
C VAL A 61 -34.68 -24.99 -11.14
N ILE A 62 -34.79 -25.06 -12.47
CA ILE A 62 -35.35 -26.22 -13.17
C ILE A 62 -34.47 -27.47 -12.97
N GLU A 63 -33.15 -27.33 -13.06
CA GLU A 63 -32.19 -28.40 -12.76
C GLU A 63 -32.29 -28.88 -11.30
N GLY A 64 -32.61 -27.96 -10.38
CA GLY A 64 -32.91 -28.27 -8.99
C GLY A 64 -34.27 -28.93 -8.74
N GLY A 65 -35.11 -29.10 -9.77
CA GLY A 65 -36.44 -29.72 -9.66
C GLY A 65 -37.48 -28.89 -8.91
N ILE A 66 -37.25 -27.58 -8.75
CA ILE A 66 -38.13 -26.67 -8.01
C ILE A 66 -39.28 -26.22 -8.92
N LYS A 67 -40.52 -26.37 -8.45
CA LYS A 67 -41.74 -26.06 -9.22
C LYS A 67 -42.47 -24.78 -8.79
N THR A 68 -42.14 -24.21 -7.63
CA THR A 68 -42.73 -22.98 -7.10
C THR A 68 -41.66 -21.94 -6.83
N LEU A 69 -41.74 -20.77 -7.48
CA LEU A 69 -40.68 -19.75 -7.44
C LEU A 69 -41.18 -18.30 -7.40
N GLU A 70 -40.58 -17.48 -6.53
CA GLU A 70 -40.71 -16.02 -6.55
C GLU A 70 -39.44 -15.38 -7.10
N VAL A 71 -39.55 -14.68 -8.23
CA VAL A 71 -38.44 -14.04 -8.91
C VAL A 71 -38.41 -12.55 -8.56
N TYR A 72 -37.27 -12.05 -8.10
CA TYR A 72 -37.08 -10.69 -7.64
C TYR A 72 -36.01 -9.96 -8.44
N ARG A 73 -36.27 -8.68 -8.72
CA ARG A 73 -35.32 -7.84 -9.45
C ARG A 73 -35.53 -6.35 -9.24
N ASP A 74 -34.46 -5.58 -9.38
CA ASP A 74 -34.43 -4.12 -9.24
C ASP A 74 -34.67 -3.31 -10.52
N SER A 75 -34.72 -3.96 -11.69
CA SER A 75 -35.07 -3.29 -12.96
C SER A 75 -36.53 -3.52 -13.32
N ALA A 76 -37.30 -2.44 -13.28
CA ALA A 76 -38.70 -2.39 -13.67
C ALA A 76 -38.95 -2.93 -15.09
N LEU A 77 -38.06 -2.64 -16.05
CA LEU A 77 -38.29 -2.93 -17.47
C LEU A 77 -38.52 -4.42 -17.74
N VAL A 78 -37.64 -5.29 -17.23
CA VAL A 78 -37.72 -6.74 -17.50
C VAL A 78 -38.85 -7.37 -16.71
N ILE A 79 -39.05 -6.97 -15.44
CA ILE A 79 -40.17 -7.47 -14.63
C ILE A 79 -41.51 -7.18 -15.30
N TYR A 80 -41.75 -5.94 -15.74
CA TYR A 80 -42.99 -5.58 -16.43
C TYR A 80 -43.14 -6.23 -17.81
N GLN A 81 -42.03 -6.50 -18.51
CA GLN A 81 -42.07 -7.24 -19.79
C GLN A 81 -42.42 -8.72 -19.58
N LEU A 82 -41.88 -9.36 -18.54
CA LEU A 82 -42.12 -10.76 -18.20
C LEU A 82 -43.53 -10.98 -17.64
N ARG A 83 -44.06 -10.05 -16.85
CA ARG A 83 -45.47 -10.03 -16.42
C ARG A 83 -46.46 -9.81 -17.58
N GLY A 84 -45.97 -9.43 -18.76
CA GLY A 84 -46.82 -9.13 -19.92
C GLY A 84 -47.47 -7.74 -19.90
N GLU A 85 -47.18 -6.92 -18.88
CA GLU A 85 -47.70 -5.56 -18.75
C GLU A 85 -47.10 -4.62 -19.81
N TRP A 86 -45.84 -4.84 -20.20
CA TRP A 86 -45.13 -4.01 -21.19
C TRP A 86 -44.78 -4.80 -22.47
N LYS A 87 -44.89 -4.13 -23.63
CA LYS A 87 -44.57 -4.71 -24.94
C LYS A 87 -43.06 -4.65 -25.22
N THR A 88 -42.48 -5.79 -25.57
CA THR A 88 -41.08 -5.88 -26.03
C THR A 88 -41.03 -5.57 -27.53
N ARG A 89 -40.51 -4.40 -27.91
CA ARG A 89 -40.44 -3.96 -29.34
C ARG A 89 -39.09 -4.25 -30.00
N ASP A 90 -38.04 -4.47 -29.22
CA ASP A 90 -36.70 -4.72 -29.73
C ASP A 90 -36.61 -6.16 -30.30
N PRO A 91 -36.26 -6.35 -31.59
CA PRO A 91 -36.12 -7.67 -32.21
C PRO A 91 -35.18 -8.62 -31.46
N LYS A 92 -34.11 -8.11 -30.83
CA LYS A 92 -33.17 -8.94 -30.08
C LYS A 92 -33.80 -9.47 -28.78
N LEU A 93 -34.57 -8.63 -28.08
CA LEU A 93 -35.20 -8.99 -26.80
C LEU A 93 -36.44 -9.88 -26.97
N ILE A 94 -37.09 -9.88 -28.14
CA ILE A 94 -38.22 -10.78 -28.44
C ILE A 94 -37.79 -12.25 -28.32
N ASN A 95 -36.60 -12.59 -28.81
CA ASN A 95 -36.07 -13.96 -28.71
C ASN A 95 -35.82 -14.36 -27.25
N TYR A 96 -35.19 -13.50 -26.46
CA TYR A 96 -34.97 -13.75 -25.03
C TYR A 96 -36.27 -13.94 -24.27
N ARG A 97 -37.27 -13.07 -24.50
CA ARG A 97 -38.59 -13.21 -23.89
C ARG A 97 -39.25 -14.54 -24.25
N LYS A 98 -39.12 -15.00 -25.50
CA LYS A 98 -39.65 -16.29 -25.93
C LYS A 98 -38.99 -17.47 -25.19
N VAL A 99 -37.67 -17.41 -24.99
CA VAL A 99 -36.93 -18.40 -24.20
C VAL A 99 -37.42 -18.41 -22.75
N VAL A 100 -37.49 -17.24 -22.11
CA VAL A 100 -37.98 -17.16 -20.72
C VAL A 100 -39.40 -17.70 -20.62
N LEU A 101 -40.34 -17.28 -21.48
CA LEU A 101 -41.72 -17.77 -21.46
C LEU A 101 -41.80 -19.30 -21.61
N GLY A 102 -40.95 -19.90 -22.44
CA GLY A 102 -40.87 -21.37 -22.54
C GLY A 102 -40.35 -22.04 -21.26
N LEU A 103 -39.39 -21.41 -20.56
CA LEU A 103 -38.95 -21.89 -19.24
C LEU A 103 -40.03 -21.77 -18.17
N LEU A 104 -40.93 -20.78 -18.27
CA LEU A 104 -42.03 -20.61 -17.31
C LEU A 104 -43.05 -21.74 -17.37
N GLU A 105 -43.18 -22.46 -18.49
CA GLU A 105 -44.10 -23.60 -18.62
C GLU A 105 -43.71 -24.80 -17.74
N GLU A 106 -42.46 -24.84 -17.25
CA GLU A 106 -41.95 -25.89 -16.36
C GLU A 106 -42.31 -25.67 -14.89
N PHE A 107 -42.87 -24.51 -14.51
CA PHE A 107 -43.22 -24.15 -13.14
C PHE A 107 -44.73 -24.30 -12.89
N ASP A 108 -45.09 -24.85 -11.72
CA ASP A 108 -46.48 -24.94 -11.28
C ASP A 108 -47.01 -23.57 -10.84
N ASP A 109 -46.15 -22.78 -10.18
CA ASP A 109 -46.45 -21.40 -9.79
C ASP A 109 -45.17 -20.55 -9.82
N ILE A 110 -45.23 -19.42 -10.52
CA ILE A 110 -44.11 -18.48 -10.64
C ILE A 110 -44.60 -17.04 -10.64
N THR A 111 -44.00 -16.22 -9.78
CA THR A 111 -44.30 -14.79 -9.70
C THR A 111 -43.06 -13.94 -9.92
N PHE A 112 -43.23 -12.79 -10.56
CA PHE A 112 -42.16 -11.81 -10.77
C PHE A 112 -42.45 -10.59 -9.92
N ASN A 113 -41.50 -10.14 -9.12
CA ASN A 113 -41.65 -9.04 -8.17
C ASN A 113 -40.53 -8.02 -8.32
N TYR A 114 -40.88 -6.75 -8.19
CA TYR A 114 -39.90 -5.68 -8.12
C TYR A 114 -39.35 -5.59 -6.71
N LEU A 115 -38.02 -5.48 -6.58
CA LEU A 115 -37.30 -5.37 -5.33
C LEU A 115 -36.42 -4.10 -5.34
N PRO A 116 -36.40 -3.27 -4.29
CA PRO A 116 -35.47 -2.14 -4.22
C PRO A 116 -34.01 -2.60 -4.34
N ARG A 117 -33.16 -1.78 -4.97
CA ARG A 117 -31.75 -2.11 -5.22
C ARG A 117 -30.96 -2.44 -3.94
N ASP A 118 -31.30 -1.81 -2.83
CA ASP A 118 -30.67 -2.04 -1.52
C ASP A 118 -30.89 -3.47 -0.98
N GLU A 119 -31.89 -4.18 -1.49
CA GLU A 119 -32.19 -5.57 -1.10
C GLU A 119 -31.61 -6.59 -2.09
N ASN A 120 -31.10 -6.15 -3.26
CA ASN A 120 -30.49 -7.01 -4.29
C ASN A 120 -28.95 -7.03 -4.27
N GLN A 121 -28.33 -6.61 -3.15
CA GLN A 121 -26.89 -6.40 -3.05
C GLN A 121 -26.04 -7.63 -3.38
N MET A 122 -26.51 -8.83 -3.02
CA MET A 122 -25.75 -10.06 -3.25
C MET A 122 -25.65 -10.38 -4.75
N ALA A 123 -26.74 -10.21 -5.52
CA ALA A 123 -26.71 -10.45 -6.95
C ALA A 123 -25.89 -9.39 -7.71
N ASP A 124 -25.98 -8.10 -7.31
CA ASP A 124 -25.16 -7.00 -7.85
C ASP A 124 -23.65 -7.24 -7.60
N ALA A 125 -23.29 -7.72 -6.40
CA ALA A 125 -21.91 -8.06 -6.04
C ALA A 125 -21.37 -9.24 -6.88
N LEU A 126 -22.16 -10.30 -7.06
CA LEU A 126 -21.80 -11.44 -7.91
C LEU A 126 -21.60 -11.02 -9.36
N ALA A 127 -22.53 -10.25 -9.92
CA ALA A 127 -22.43 -9.77 -11.30
C ALA A 127 -21.19 -8.89 -11.50
N THR A 128 -20.90 -8.02 -10.53
CA THR A 128 -19.71 -7.16 -10.52
C THR A 128 -18.44 -8.00 -10.49
N LEU A 129 -18.39 -9.01 -9.64
CA LEU A 129 -17.25 -9.93 -9.56
C LEU A 129 -17.00 -10.62 -10.92
N ALA A 130 -18.02 -11.19 -11.54
CA ALA A 130 -17.88 -11.85 -12.85
C ALA A 130 -17.42 -10.89 -13.95
N SER A 131 -17.88 -9.64 -13.93
CA SER A 131 -17.44 -8.64 -14.93
C SER A 131 -15.93 -8.33 -14.85
N MET A 132 -15.32 -8.47 -13.66
CA MET A 132 -13.92 -8.12 -13.39
C MET A 132 -12.95 -9.29 -13.59
N ILE A 133 -13.42 -10.53 -13.47
CA ILE A 133 -12.57 -11.73 -13.57
C ILE A 133 -12.07 -11.91 -15.01
N LYS A 134 -10.78 -12.20 -15.16
CA LYS A 134 -10.17 -12.70 -16.41
C LYS A 134 -9.90 -14.19 -16.23
N ALA A 135 -10.88 -15.03 -16.53
CA ALA A 135 -10.72 -16.48 -16.49
C ALA A 135 -10.47 -17.02 -17.91
N ASN A 136 -9.48 -17.90 -18.06
CA ASN A 136 -9.30 -18.68 -19.27
C ASN A 136 -10.38 -19.77 -19.33
N LYS A 137 -10.90 -20.10 -20.52
CA LYS A 137 -12.05 -21.03 -20.70
C LYS A 137 -11.81 -22.46 -20.17
N GLU A 138 -10.60 -22.78 -19.71
CA GLU A 138 -10.16 -24.12 -19.31
C GLU A 138 -9.89 -24.26 -17.79
N GLU A 139 -10.02 -23.19 -17.00
CA GLU A 139 -9.75 -23.23 -15.56
C GLU A 139 -11.04 -23.44 -14.75
N GLU A 140 -11.11 -24.54 -14.00
CA GLU A 140 -12.22 -24.84 -13.11
C GLU A 140 -12.13 -23.97 -11.84
N ILE A 141 -13.09 -23.04 -11.67
CA ILE A 141 -13.14 -22.13 -10.52
C ILE A 141 -13.97 -22.77 -9.41
N ARG A 142 -13.36 -22.96 -8.24
CA ARG A 142 -14.06 -23.48 -7.06
C ARG A 142 -15.09 -22.47 -6.51
N PRO A 143 -16.18 -22.92 -5.86
CA PRO A 143 -17.17 -22.03 -5.25
C PRO A 143 -16.55 -21.05 -4.25
N ILE A 144 -16.98 -19.79 -4.29
CA ILE A 144 -16.51 -18.74 -3.37
C ILE A 144 -17.27 -18.86 -2.06
N GLN A 145 -16.57 -19.16 -0.97
CA GLN A 145 -17.15 -19.18 0.36
C GLN A 145 -17.17 -17.78 0.96
N MET A 146 -18.35 -17.30 1.34
CA MET A 146 -18.54 -16.00 1.99
C MET A 146 -18.79 -16.20 3.49
N SER A 147 -18.06 -15.46 4.33
CA SER A 147 -18.22 -15.47 5.78
C SER A 147 -18.22 -14.03 6.30
N VAL A 148 -19.19 -13.68 7.14
CA VAL A 148 -19.29 -12.37 7.79
C VAL A 148 -18.58 -12.46 9.15
N TYR A 149 -17.64 -11.54 9.41
CA TYR A 149 -16.95 -11.44 10.70
C TYR A 149 -17.30 -10.10 11.35
N GLU A 150 -17.80 -10.15 12.59
CA GLU A 150 -18.18 -8.95 13.37
C GLU A 150 -17.00 -8.31 14.12
N ALA A 151 -15.83 -8.94 14.09
CA ALA A 151 -14.61 -8.47 14.74
C ALA A 151 -13.38 -8.62 13.82
N PRO A 152 -12.28 -7.87 14.08
CA PRO A 152 -11.06 -7.98 13.29
C PRO A 152 -10.52 -9.41 13.33
N THR A 153 -10.32 -10.01 12.15
CA THR A 153 -9.83 -11.39 11.97
C THR A 153 -8.48 -11.68 12.63
N SER A 154 -7.70 -10.65 12.99
CA SER A 154 -6.45 -10.82 13.74
C SER A 154 -6.62 -11.11 15.24
N CYS A 155 -7.81 -10.88 15.80
CA CYS A 155 -8.04 -10.93 17.26
C CYS A 155 -9.00 -12.05 17.70
N CYS A 156 -9.71 -12.70 16.78
CA CYS A 156 -10.76 -13.67 17.12
C CYS A 156 -10.23 -15.09 17.40
N ASN A 157 -8.93 -15.34 17.26
CA ASN A 157 -8.31 -16.64 17.52
C ASN A 157 -7.58 -16.71 18.87
N LEU A 158 -7.93 -15.82 19.81
CA LEU A 158 -7.45 -15.88 21.18
C LEU A 158 -8.65 -16.11 22.08
N GLU A 159 -9.26 -17.29 22.01
CA GLU A 159 -9.80 -18.02 23.17
C GLU A 159 -10.49 -19.33 22.72
N GLU A 160 -10.02 -20.41 23.34
CA GLU A 160 -10.68 -21.70 23.61
C GLU A 160 -10.64 -22.82 22.54
N GLU A 161 -10.73 -24.04 23.08
CA GLU A 161 -9.98 -25.25 22.75
C GLU A 161 -10.63 -26.22 21.75
N GLU A 162 -9.76 -27.06 21.17
CA GLU A 162 -9.92 -28.43 20.65
C GLU A 162 -10.98 -28.80 19.59
N ASN A 163 -10.45 -29.49 18.55
CA ASN A 163 -11.12 -30.29 17.52
C ASN A 163 -12.04 -29.56 16.53
N ASP A 164 -11.50 -29.18 15.37
CA ASP A 164 -11.98 -29.79 14.12
C ASP A 164 -11.01 -29.52 12.95
N ASP A 165 -10.95 -30.49 12.04
CA ASP A 165 -10.18 -30.46 10.79
C ASP A 165 -10.51 -29.23 9.95
N ASN A 166 -9.63 -28.21 9.97
CA ASN A 166 -9.90 -26.89 9.39
C ASN A 166 -9.17 -26.67 8.03
N PRO A 167 -9.89 -26.62 6.87
CA PRO A 167 -9.27 -26.54 5.54
C PRO A 167 -8.76 -25.14 5.12
N TRP A 168 -9.02 -24.10 5.92
CA TRP A 168 -8.76 -22.69 5.55
C TRP A 168 -7.28 -22.28 5.66
N LEU A 169 -6.44 -23.08 6.32
CA LEU A 169 -4.99 -22.90 6.36
C LEU A 169 -4.31 -23.36 5.06
N ALA A 170 -5.01 -24.00 4.11
CA ALA A 170 -4.39 -24.62 2.94
C ALA A 170 -4.01 -23.66 1.79
N CYS A 171 -4.48 -22.41 1.77
CA CYS A 171 -4.13 -21.48 0.67
C CYS A 171 -2.68 -20.97 0.78
N ASP A 172 -2.20 -20.77 2.01
CA ASP A 172 -0.86 -20.26 2.30
C ASP A 172 0.15 -21.37 2.57
N TYR A 173 -0.25 -22.64 2.54
CA TYR A 173 0.63 -23.77 2.83
C TYR A 173 0.53 -24.84 1.75
N ALA A 174 1.64 -25.48 1.44
CA ALA A 174 1.74 -26.57 0.47
C ALA A 174 2.39 -27.77 1.15
N LEU A 175 1.87 -28.96 0.89
CA LEU A 175 2.46 -30.21 1.36
C LEU A 175 3.19 -30.89 0.19
N ASP A 176 4.46 -31.20 0.36
CA ASP A 176 5.24 -32.02 -0.58
C ASP A 176 5.85 -33.20 0.19
N GLY A 177 5.26 -34.38 0.01
CA GLY A 177 5.51 -35.55 0.85
C GLY A 177 5.11 -35.31 2.31
N ASP A 178 6.03 -35.58 3.24
CA ASP A 178 5.86 -35.35 4.69
C ASP A 178 6.30 -33.93 5.12
N VAL A 179 6.67 -33.06 4.17
CA VAL A 179 7.21 -31.74 4.47
C VAL A 179 6.17 -30.67 4.17
N LEU A 180 5.83 -29.90 5.20
CA LEU A 180 4.95 -28.74 5.09
C LEU A 180 5.75 -27.51 4.66
N TYR A 181 5.21 -26.74 3.72
CA TYR A 181 5.77 -25.48 3.24
C TYR A 181 4.76 -24.35 3.43
N LYS A 182 5.25 -23.14 3.71
CA LYS A 182 4.49 -21.90 3.66
C LYS A 182 4.78 -21.15 2.37
N ARG A 183 3.73 -20.80 1.63
CA ARG A 183 3.75 -19.99 0.41
C ARG A 183 3.82 -18.51 0.75
N MET A 184 4.83 -17.82 0.23
CA MET A 184 4.92 -16.37 0.27
C MET A 184 4.18 -15.73 -0.92
N LYS A 185 3.93 -14.41 -0.85
CA LYS A 185 3.21 -13.65 -1.90
C LYS A 185 3.93 -13.60 -3.25
N ASP A 186 5.23 -13.86 -3.26
CA ASP A 186 6.11 -14.00 -4.42
C ASP A 186 6.23 -15.46 -4.91
N GLN A 187 5.36 -16.35 -4.42
CA GLN A 187 5.33 -17.79 -4.69
C GLN A 187 6.55 -18.59 -4.19
N VAL A 188 7.43 -17.99 -3.37
CA VAL A 188 8.51 -18.73 -2.71
C VAL A 188 7.93 -19.63 -1.61
N LEU A 189 8.36 -20.90 -1.59
CA LEU A 189 7.98 -21.87 -0.57
C LEU A 189 9.04 -21.90 0.55
N LEU A 190 8.60 -21.69 1.80
CA LEU A 190 9.42 -21.80 3.00
C LEU A 190 9.09 -23.10 3.72
N ARG A 191 10.07 -23.95 4.00
CA ARG A 191 9.86 -25.17 4.78
C ARG A 191 9.43 -24.80 6.20
N CYS A 192 8.27 -25.33 6.61
CA CYS A 192 7.83 -25.30 7.98
C CYS A 192 8.70 -26.26 8.80
N VAL A 193 9.18 -25.77 9.94
CA VAL A 193 10.03 -26.53 10.84
C VAL A 193 9.36 -26.70 12.20
N ASP A 194 9.64 -27.81 12.86
CA ASP A 194 9.16 -28.06 14.21
C ASP A 194 9.98 -27.27 15.26
N ALA A 195 9.58 -27.37 16.54
CA ALA A 195 10.25 -26.65 17.63
C ALA A 195 11.71 -27.10 17.86
N VAL A 196 12.05 -28.35 17.54
CA VAL A 196 13.40 -28.89 17.71
C VAL A 196 14.31 -28.35 16.60
N GLU A 197 13.86 -28.43 15.35
CA GLU A 197 14.54 -27.86 14.19
C GLU A 197 14.67 -26.34 14.30
N ALA A 198 13.62 -25.64 14.72
CA ALA A 198 13.64 -24.19 14.94
C ALA A 198 14.73 -23.78 15.93
N LYS A 199 14.90 -24.52 17.04
CA LYS A 199 15.95 -24.25 18.02
C LYS A 199 17.36 -24.40 17.43
N LEU A 200 17.59 -25.45 16.65
CA LEU A 200 18.88 -25.67 15.96
C LEU A 200 19.17 -24.56 14.95
N ILE A 201 18.16 -24.11 14.19
CA ILE A 201 18.28 -23.01 13.24
C ILE A 201 18.58 -21.69 13.99
N LEU A 202 17.93 -21.44 15.13
CA LEU A 202 18.21 -20.26 15.94
C LEU A 202 19.67 -20.25 16.43
N GLU A 203 20.14 -21.38 16.96
CA GLU A 203 21.52 -21.56 17.43
C GLU A 203 22.54 -21.35 16.30
N GLU A 204 22.36 -21.99 15.14
CA GLU A 204 23.31 -21.88 14.02
C GLU A 204 23.32 -20.48 13.39
N VAL A 205 22.14 -19.87 13.19
CA VAL A 205 22.05 -18.54 12.54
C VAL A 205 22.51 -17.42 13.48
N HIS A 206 22.33 -17.57 14.80
CA HIS A 206 22.77 -16.56 15.76
C HIS A 206 24.21 -16.74 16.23
N GLU A 207 24.61 -17.97 16.58
CA GLU A 207 25.87 -18.31 17.26
C GLU A 207 26.78 -19.30 16.50
N GLY A 208 26.29 -19.89 15.42
CA GLY A 208 27.01 -20.88 14.61
C GLY A 208 28.16 -20.30 13.80
N VAL A 209 28.68 -21.08 12.85
CA VAL A 209 29.92 -20.75 12.11
C VAL A 209 29.79 -19.45 11.32
N CYS A 210 28.57 -19.14 10.85
CA CYS A 210 28.22 -17.92 10.15
C CYS A 210 27.35 -16.96 10.99
N GLY A 211 27.28 -17.17 12.32
CA GLY A 211 26.46 -16.41 13.24
C GLY A 211 26.95 -14.98 13.42
N THR A 212 26.11 -13.98 13.10
CA THR A 212 26.47 -12.56 13.17
C THR A 212 26.04 -11.87 14.46
N HIS A 213 25.46 -12.61 15.42
CA HIS A 213 24.81 -12.04 16.61
C HIS A 213 23.79 -10.93 16.26
N ALA A 214 23.10 -11.09 15.13
CA ALA A 214 22.12 -10.12 14.65
C ALA A 214 20.95 -9.96 15.64
N ASN A 215 20.32 -8.78 15.64
CA ASN A 215 19.10 -8.56 16.40
C ASN A 215 17.97 -9.48 15.90
N GLY A 216 16.99 -9.78 16.78
CA GLY A 216 15.95 -10.77 16.50
C GLY A 216 15.16 -10.53 15.21
N PHE A 217 14.90 -9.27 14.85
CA PHE A 217 14.21 -8.93 13.60
C PHE A 217 15.06 -9.24 12.35
N MET A 218 16.35 -8.90 12.38
CA MET A 218 17.27 -9.19 11.29
C MET A 218 17.51 -10.70 11.14
N MET A 219 17.57 -11.41 12.28
CA MET A 219 17.70 -12.86 12.33
C MET A 219 16.48 -13.55 11.71
N ALA A 220 15.26 -13.15 12.06
CA ALA A 220 14.03 -13.72 11.46
C ALA A 220 14.00 -13.53 9.93
N ARG A 221 14.42 -12.37 9.43
CA ARG A 221 14.54 -12.12 7.99
C ARG A 221 15.59 -12.98 7.31
N GLN A 222 16.71 -13.24 7.98
CA GLN A 222 17.77 -14.09 7.45
C GLN A 222 17.30 -15.55 7.35
N ILE A 223 16.57 -16.04 8.35
CA ILE A 223 15.98 -17.39 8.38
C ILE A 223 14.94 -17.55 7.27
N MET A 224 14.05 -16.56 7.08
CA MET A 224 13.12 -16.55 5.95
C MET A 224 13.84 -16.62 4.60
N ARG A 225 14.97 -15.91 4.44
CA ARG A 225 15.78 -15.96 3.21
C ARG A 225 16.47 -17.30 2.99
N PHE A 226 16.76 -18.05 4.05
CA PHE A 226 17.26 -19.41 3.95
C PHE A 226 16.16 -20.43 3.67
N GLY A 227 14.90 -20.00 3.58
CA GLY A 227 13.80 -20.85 3.19
C GLY A 227 13.09 -21.55 4.35
N TYR A 228 13.22 -21.06 5.59
CA TYR A 228 12.57 -21.66 6.76
C TYR A 228 11.48 -20.78 7.36
N TYR A 229 10.49 -21.41 7.98
CA TYR A 229 9.40 -20.72 8.65
C TYR A 229 8.84 -21.52 9.84
N TRP A 230 8.42 -20.82 10.89
CA TRP A 230 7.48 -21.34 11.89
C TRP A 230 6.66 -20.17 12.47
N ALA A 231 5.53 -20.49 13.11
CA ALA A 231 4.52 -19.49 13.49
C ALA A 231 5.06 -18.38 14.41
N THR A 232 5.87 -18.75 15.41
CA THR A 232 6.41 -17.85 16.45
C THR A 232 7.79 -17.29 16.12
N MET A 233 8.31 -17.51 14.91
CA MET A 233 9.70 -17.23 14.52
C MET A 233 10.21 -15.85 14.88
N GLU A 234 9.45 -14.78 14.62
CA GLU A 234 9.89 -13.42 14.95
C GLU A 234 10.04 -13.23 16.47
N GLY A 235 9.06 -13.71 17.24
CA GLY A 235 9.10 -13.68 18.71
C GLY A 235 10.25 -14.52 19.27
N ASP A 236 10.45 -15.72 18.72
CA ASP A 236 11.51 -16.62 19.15
C ASP A 236 12.90 -16.06 18.85
N CYS A 237 13.12 -15.47 17.67
CA CYS A 237 14.37 -14.79 17.33
C CYS A 237 14.67 -13.62 18.29
N ILE A 238 13.65 -12.83 18.64
CA ILE A 238 13.79 -11.72 19.60
C ILE A 238 14.13 -12.26 21.00
N ASN A 239 13.40 -13.26 21.47
CA ASN A 239 13.61 -13.86 22.77
C ASN A 239 14.98 -14.55 22.88
N TYR A 240 15.42 -15.21 21.82
CA TYR A 240 16.73 -15.84 21.73
C TYR A 240 17.85 -14.79 21.85
N ALA A 241 17.81 -13.74 21.03
CA ALA A 241 18.80 -12.66 21.07
C ALA A 241 18.83 -11.92 22.43
N LYS A 242 17.67 -11.80 23.11
CA LYS A 242 17.58 -11.24 24.48
C LYS A 242 18.23 -12.14 25.53
N LYS A 243 18.20 -13.47 25.35
CA LYS A 243 18.82 -14.43 26.27
C LYS A 243 20.31 -14.67 25.97
N CYS A 244 20.76 -14.36 24.76
CA CYS A 244 22.16 -14.54 24.35
C CYS A 244 23.12 -13.72 25.22
N HIS A 245 23.97 -14.42 25.97
CA HIS A 245 24.89 -13.83 26.93
C HIS A 245 25.87 -12.84 26.28
N LYS A 246 26.43 -13.20 25.12
CA LYS A 246 27.35 -12.32 24.36
C LYS A 246 26.65 -11.03 23.94
N CYS A 247 25.43 -11.10 23.42
CA CYS A 247 24.64 -9.90 23.07
C CYS A 247 24.31 -9.03 24.30
N GLN A 248 24.02 -9.63 25.47
CA GLN A 248 23.73 -8.87 26.69
C GLN A 248 24.99 -8.19 27.28
N ILE A 249 26.17 -8.79 27.11
CA ILE A 249 27.44 -8.18 27.55
C ILE A 249 27.86 -7.02 26.64
N TYR A 250 27.80 -7.23 25.33
CA TYR A 250 28.37 -6.31 24.34
C TYR A 250 27.36 -5.33 23.74
N GLY A 251 26.07 -5.44 24.06
CA GLY A 251 25.02 -4.54 23.60
C GLY A 251 25.10 -3.14 24.23
N ASP A 252 24.76 -2.11 23.46
CA ASP A 252 24.72 -0.72 23.94
C ASP A 252 23.71 -0.56 25.09
N LYS A 253 24.20 -0.29 26.30
CA LYS A 253 23.34 -0.07 27.49
C LYS A 253 22.78 1.36 27.49
N ILE A 254 21.55 1.54 27.01
CA ILE A 254 20.82 2.82 27.14
C ILE A 254 20.11 2.87 28.50
N HIS A 255 20.86 3.17 29.57
CA HIS A 255 20.29 3.43 30.91
C HIS A 255 19.77 4.87 31.02
N VAL A 256 18.81 5.26 30.19
CA VAL A 256 18.17 6.59 30.30
C VAL A 256 16.66 6.42 30.37
N PRO A 257 15.98 6.96 31.41
CA PRO A 257 14.53 6.88 31.49
C PRO A 257 13.87 7.57 30.30
N PRO A 258 12.74 7.04 29.78
CA PRO A 258 12.02 7.67 28.67
C PRO A 258 11.49 9.03 29.12
N SER A 259 12.12 10.12 28.68
CA SER A 259 11.56 11.45 28.86
C SER A 259 10.39 11.64 27.89
N PRO A 260 9.27 12.29 28.28
CA PRO A 260 8.21 12.64 27.34
C PRO A 260 8.80 13.52 26.24
N LEU A 261 8.76 13.03 25.01
CA LEU A 261 9.39 13.69 23.87
C LEU A 261 8.35 14.48 23.08
N HIS A 262 8.60 15.78 22.97
CA HIS A 262 7.90 16.62 22.00
C HIS A 262 8.40 16.28 20.60
N VAL A 263 7.70 15.39 19.92
CA VAL A 263 7.89 15.10 18.50
C VAL A 263 7.62 16.39 17.71
N MET A 264 8.65 16.91 17.04
CA MET A 264 8.46 18.01 16.09
C MET A 264 7.91 17.45 14.78
N THR A 265 6.60 17.39 14.68
CA THR A 265 5.90 17.09 13.42
C THR A 265 5.63 18.37 12.65
N SER A 266 6.12 18.41 11.42
CA SER A 266 5.66 19.41 10.44
C SER A 266 4.23 19.05 10.02
N PRO A 267 3.27 19.99 10.03
CA PRO A 267 1.88 19.70 9.70
C PRO A 267 1.66 19.52 8.19
N TRP A 268 2.44 20.20 7.34
CA TRP A 268 2.41 20.07 5.88
C TRP A 268 3.81 20.28 5.27
N PRO A 269 4.02 19.97 3.97
CA PRO A 269 5.29 20.20 3.27
C PRO A 269 5.79 21.64 3.40
N PHE A 270 7.10 21.81 3.60
CA PHE A 270 7.81 23.08 3.60
C PHE A 270 7.48 24.07 4.72
N PHE A 271 6.64 23.68 5.69
CA PHE A 271 6.34 24.49 6.86
C PHE A 271 7.55 24.69 7.78
N MET A 272 8.35 23.62 7.97
CA MET A 272 9.48 23.61 8.89
C MET A 272 10.73 23.02 8.24
N TRP A 273 11.82 23.77 8.29
CA TRP A 273 13.10 23.37 7.72
C TRP A 273 14.21 23.29 8.77
N GLY A 274 15.16 22.40 8.58
CA GLY A 274 16.39 22.29 9.36
C GLY A 274 17.58 22.69 8.51
N MET A 275 18.51 23.45 9.05
CA MET A 275 19.74 23.84 8.37
C MET A 275 20.98 23.42 9.16
N ASP A 276 22.04 23.07 8.43
CA ASP A 276 23.34 22.73 8.98
C ASP A 276 24.44 22.94 7.91
N VAL A 277 25.70 22.97 8.34
CA VAL A 277 26.89 23.09 7.49
C VAL A 277 27.75 21.84 7.63
N ILE A 278 28.00 21.17 6.51
CA ILE A 278 29.02 20.15 6.40
C ILE A 278 30.37 20.81 6.11
N GLY A 279 31.36 20.63 6.98
CA GLY A 279 32.75 20.99 6.73
C GLY A 279 33.51 21.43 7.99
N PRO A 280 34.76 21.89 7.84
CA PRO A 280 35.49 22.02 6.58
C PRO A 280 35.89 20.67 5.98
N ILE A 281 35.70 20.52 4.66
CA ILE A 281 36.11 19.34 3.87
C ILE A 281 37.55 19.56 3.39
N SER A 282 38.43 18.58 3.65
CA SER A 282 39.82 18.58 3.19
C SER A 282 40.10 17.30 2.38
N PRO A 283 40.76 17.40 1.22
CA PRO A 283 41.24 18.63 0.56
C PRO A 283 40.11 19.48 -0.02
N LYS A 284 40.39 20.78 -0.25
CA LYS A 284 39.44 21.69 -0.92
C LYS A 284 39.06 21.16 -2.30
N ALA A 285 37.83 21.43 -2.73
CA ALA A 285 37.39 21.19 -4.10
C ALA A 285 38.24 21.99 -5.11
N SER A 286 38.18 21.60 -6.39
CA SER A 286 38.86 22.32 -7.48
C SER A 286 38.41 23.78 -7.60
N ASN A 287 37.14 24.08 -7.28
CA ASN A 287 36.62 25.45 -7.20
C ASN A 287 36.97 26.20 -5.89
N ARG A 288 37.84 25.63 -5.05
CA ARG A 288 38.24 26.13 -3.72
C ARG A 288 37.16 26.07 -2.63
N HIS A 289 36.01 25.43 -2.90
CA HIS A 289 34.98 25.22 -1.89
C HIS A 289 35.40 24.18 -0.87
N ARG A 290 34.93 24.34 0.37
CA ARG A 290 35.24 23.45 1.51
C ARG A 290 34.06 23.25 2.47
N PHE A 291 32.94 23.89 2.22
CA PHE A 291 31.72 23.73 3.02
C PHE A 291 30.55 23.37 2.12
N ILE A 292 29.57 22.65 2.65
CA ILE A 292 28.27 22.42 2.03
C ILE A 292 27.22 22.91 3.02
N PHE A 293 26.44 23.91 2.62
CA PHE A 293 25.27 24.34 3.37
C PHE A 293 24.10 23.46 2.96
N VAL A 294 23.42 22.85 3.94
CA VAL A 294 22.34 21.89 3.73
C VAL A 294 21.10 22.38 4.44
N VAL A 295 19.97 22.32 3.76
CA VAL A 295 18.65 22.60 4.33
C VAL A 295 17.70 21.45 4.00
N ILE A 296 16.99 20.92 5.00
CA ILE A 296 16.05 19.80 4.87
C ILE A 296 14.65 20.17 5.34
N ASP A 297 13.64 19.82 4.57
CA ASP A 297 12.24 19.92 4.97
C ASP A 297 11.89 18.77 5.93
N TYR A 298 11.29 19.09 7.08
CA TYR A 298 10.96 18.09 8.09
C TYR A 298 9.82 17.17 7.67
N PHE A 299 8.96 17.60 6.75
CA PHE A 299 7.83 16.80 6.29
C PHE A 299 8.25 15.78 5.23
N THR A 300 8.64 16.27 4.07
CA THR A 300 8.95 15.49 2.86
C THR A 300 10.33 14.86 2.90
N LYS A 301 11.19 15.31 3.83
CA LYS A 301 12.63 15.01 3.86
C LYS A 301 13.35 15.52 2.61
N TRP A 302 12.76 16.47 1.88
CA TRP A 302 13.39 17.13 0.75
C TRP A 302 14.63 17.91 1.18
N VAL A 303 15.73 17.75 0.45
CA VAL A 303 17.00 18.40 0.77
C VAL A 303 17.42 19.33 -0.34
N GLU A 304 17.80 20.55 0.01
CA GLU A 304 18.55 21.49 -0.83
C GLU A 304 19.94 21.70 -0.25
N ALA A 305 20.96 21.76 -1.11
CA ALA A 305 22.33 22.02 -0.66
C ALA A 305 23.14 22.81 -1.69
N ALA A 306 24.07 23.62 -1.20
CA ALA A 306 25.05 24.34 -2.03
C ALA A 306 26.44 24.32 -1.40
N SER A 307 27.47 24.29 -2.25
CA SER A 307 28.86 24.33 -1.81
C SER A 307 29.40 25.76 -1.72
N TYR A 308 30.28 26.02 -0.75
CA TYR A 308 30.88 27.34 -0.51
C TYR A 308 32.35 27.24 -0.09
N ALA A 309 33.13 28.28 -0.40
CA ALA A 309 34.47 28.48 0.17
C ALA A 309 34.41 28.86 1.66
N ASN A 310 33.45 29.70 2.03
CA ASN A 310 33.09 30.08 3.40
C ASN A 310 31.59 30.38 3.44
N VAL A 311 30.93 30.02 4.54
CA VAL A 311 29.49 30.27 4.73
C VAL A 311 29.31 31.66 5.35
N THR A 312 28.97 32.66 4.52
CA THR A 312 28.77 34.05 4.95
C THR A 312 27.28 34.37 5.12
N LYS A 313 26.96 35.45 5.86
CA LYS A 313 25.58 35.99 5.99
C LYS A 313 24.87 36.16 4.65
N SER A 314 25.57 36.80 3.70
CA SER A 314 25.01 37.11 2.38
C SER A 314 24.80 35.85 1.54
N ALA A 315 25.67 34.84 1.69
CA ALA A 315 25.50 33.54 1.04
C ALA A 315 24.27 32.80 1.57
N VAL A 316 24.09 32.71 2.90
CA VAL A 316 22.93 32.08 3.53
C VAL A 316 21.64 32.80 3.16
N SER A 317 21.61 34.14 3.25
CA SER A 317 20.42 34.93 2.88
C SER A 317 20.04 34.73 1.41
N ARG A 318 21.03 34.73 0.50
CA ARG A 318 20.79 34.47 -0.93
C ARG A 318 20.26 33.07 -1.17
N PHE A 319 20.83 32.08 -0.50
CA PHE A 319 20.39 30.68 -0.60
C PHE A 319 18.94 30.53 -0.13
N LEU A 320 18.60 31.04 1.06
CA LEU A 320 17.23 30.95 1.59
C LEU A 320 16.22 31.64 0.67
N LYS A 321 16.54 32.84 0.16
CA LYS A 321 15.65 33.55 -0.76
C LYS A 321 15.47 32.79 -2.08
N LYS A 322 16.58 32.40 -2.72
CA LYS A 322 16.56 31.83 -4.06
C LYS A 322 16.14 30.36 -4.10
N GLU A 323 16.73 29.55 -3.23
CA GLU A 323 16.59 28.09 -3.29
C GLU A 323 15.45 27.57 -2.42
N ILE A 324 15.02 28.32 -1.40
CA ILE A 324 13.89 27.92 -0.54
C ILE A 324 12.64 28.73 -0.87
N ILE A 325 12.67 30.05 -0.68
CA ILE A 325 11.46 30.89 -0.76
C ILE A 325 10.91 30.98 -2.19
N CYS A 326 11.77 31.26 -3.18
CA CYS A 326 11.33 31.36 -4.57
C CYS A 326 10.89 30.01 -5.18
N ARG A 327 11.22 28.87 -4.55
CA ARG A 327 10.87 27.54 -5.08
C ARG A 327 9.70 26.89 -4.35
N TYR A 328 9.68 26.99 -3.03
CA TYR A 328 8.76 26.25 -2.16
C TYR A 328 7.81 27.15 -1.35
N GLY A 329 8.00 28.47 -1.45
CA GLY A 329 7.25 29.44 -0.66
C GLY A 329 7.88 29.70 0.70
N MET A 330 7.17 30.50 1.50
CA MET A 330 7.66 31.02 2.77
C MET A 330 7.52 29.98 3.88
N PRO A 331 8.64 29.53 4.51
CA PRO A 331 8.55 28.64 5.65
C PRO A 331 8.11 29.43 6.90
N GLU A 332 7.32 28.78 7.76
CA GLU A 332 6.94 29.34 9.05
C GLU A 332 8.14 29.29 10.01
N LYS A 333 8.88 28.17 9.99
CA LYS A 333 9.92 27.87 10.97
C LYS A 333 11.20 27.33 10.34
N ILE A 334 12.33 27.85 10.80
CA ILE A 334 13.67 27.32 10.49
C ILE A 334 14.38 26.96 11.78
N ILE A 335 15.06 25.81 11.76
CA ILE A 335 15.79 25.26 12.89
C ILE A 335 17.26 25.13 12.50
N SER A 336 18.16 25.63 13.35
CA SER A 336 19.59 25.40 13.21
C SER A 336 20.18 24.85 14.51
N ASP A 337 21.34 24.23 14.41
CA ASP A 337 22.13 23.88 15.58
C ASP A 337 22.86 25.11 16.15
N ASN A 338 23.31 24.98 17.40
CA ASN A 338 24.18 25.98 18.05
C ASN A 338 25.66 25.79 17.68
N ALA A 339 25.98 25.01 16.64
CA ALA A 339 27.36 24.71 16.31
C ALA A 339 28.09 25.95 15.80
N LEU A 340 29.36 26.09 16.22
CA LEU A 340 30.26 27.22 15.91
C LEU A 340 30.39 27.56 14.42
N ASN A 341 30.03 26.64 13.52
CA ASN A 341 30.13 26.80 12.07
C ASN A 341 29.06 27.74 11.48
N LEU A 342 27.93 27.89 12.17
CA LEU A 342 26.84 28.77 11.80
C LEU A 342 26.78 29.88 12.87
N ASN A 343 27.21 31.09 12.52
CA ASN A 343 27.12 32.22 13.46
C ASN A 343 25.64 32.51 13.75
N ASN A 344 25.10 32.03 14.87
CA ASN A 344 23.69 32.14 15.21
C ASN A 344 23.14 33.56 15.11
N LYS A 345 23.92 34.58 15.50
CA LYS A 345 23.50 35.99 15.35
C LYS A 345 23.20 36.35 13.89
N THR A 346 24.04 35.85 12.99
CA THR A 346 23.90 36.05 11.55
C THR A 346 22.61 35.44 11.00
N ILE A 347 22.27 34.23 11.42
CA ILE A 347 21.07 33.51 10.96
C ILE A 347 19.81 34.12 11.54
N VAL A 348 19.82 34.43 12.84
CA VAL A 348 18.72 35.14 13.51
C VAL A 348 18.42 36.45 12.78
N GLU A 349 19.44 37.24 12.46
CA GLU A 349 19.27 38.48 11.70
C GLU A 349 18.69 38.25 10.30
N VAL A 350 19.15 37.23 9.58
CA VAL A 350 18.62 36.89 8.24
C VAL A 350 17.16 36.42 8.34
N CYS A 351 16.84 35.56 9.29
CA CYS A 351 15.47 35.08 9.53
C CYS A 351 14.54 36.23 9.94
N ASN A 352 14.99 37.13 10.82
CA ASN A 352 14.22 38.30 11.23
C ASN A 352 13.95 39.27 10.08
N GLN A 353 14.94 39.51 9.20
CA GLN A 353 14.76 40.32 7.99
C GLN A 353 13.69 39.75 7.05
N ILE A 354 13.59 38.42 7.00
CA ILE A 354 12.67 37.70 6.12
C ILE A 354 11.33 37.40 6.84
N LYS A 355 11.25 37.63 8.15
CA LYS A 355 10.10 37.32 9.04
C LYS A 355 9.84 35.82 9.19
N ILE A 356 10.89 34.99 9.25
CA ILE A 356 10.81 33.56 9.56
C ILE A 356 11.08 33.34 11.04
N LYS A 357 10.30 32.48 11.71
CA LYS A 357 10.59 32.10 13.11
C LYS A 357 11.82 31.19 13.14
N HIS A 358 12.88 31.66 13.78
CA HIS A 358 14.10 30.90 13.96
C HIS A 358 14.15 30.27 15.35
N ASN A 359 14.45 28.98 15.41
CA ASN A 359 14.63 28.24 16.66
C ASN A 359 16.01 27.57 16.67
N ASN A 360 16.72 27.72 17.79
CA ASN A 360 17.95 26.98 18.03
C ASN A 360 17.63 25.63 18.67
N SER A 361 18.31 24.57 18.23
CA SER A 361 18.32 23.32 19.00
C SER A 361 19.05 23.58 20.33
N SER A 362 18.48 23.18 21.47
CA SER A 362 19.19 23.31 22.75
C SER A 362 20.45 22.42 22.76
N PRO A 363 21.56 22.86 23.39
CA PRO A 363 22.85 22.14 23.37
C PRO A 363 22.77 20.68 23.87
N TYR A 364 21.76 20.38 24.69
CA TYR A 364 21.54 19.08 25.32
C TYR A 364 20.38 18.27 24.69
N HIS A 365 19.73 18.77 23.62
CA HIS A 365 18.71 18.03 22.88
C HIS A 365 19.05 17.95 21.37
N PRO A 366 19.97 17.04 20.97
CA PRO A 366 20.30 16.77 19.56
C PRO A 366 19.06 16.41 18.70
N LYS A 367 18.00 15.93 19.37
CA LYS A 367 16.75 15.46 18.75
C LYS A 367 16.03 16.53 17.92
N MET A 368 16.20 17.83 18.21
CA MET A 368 15.60 18.90 17.40
C MET A 368 16.22 19.06 16.01
N ASN A 369 17.48 18.65 15.81
CA ASN A 369 18.18 18.75 14.52
C ASN A 369 18.50 17.38 13.88
N GLY A 370 18.03 16.27 14.47
CA GLY A 370 18.36 14.92 14.00
C GLY A 370 17.99 14.63 12.54
N ALA A 371 17.01 15.35 11.97
CA ALA A 371 16.66 15.21 10.56
C ALA A 371 17.78 15.71 9.62
N VAL A 372 18.37 16.87 9.91
CA VAL A 372 19.48 17.40 9.08
C VAL A 372 20.77 16.64 9.33
N GLU A 373 21.01 16.17 10.56
CA GLU A 373 22.16 15.30 10.87
C GLU A 373 22.10 13.98 10.06
N ALA A 374 20.93 13.35 10.03
CA ALA A 374 20.71 12.14 9.23
C ALA A 374 20.89 12.43 7.73
N ALA A 375 20.37 13.56 7.24
CA ALA A 375 20.57 13.99 5.86
C ALA A 375 22.06 14.18 5.55
N ASN A 376 22.80 14.86 6.42
CA ASN A 376 24.22 15.13 6.28
C ASN A 376 25.04 13.85 6.25
N LYS A 377 24.72 12.87 7.10
CA LYS A 377 25.35 11.54 7.07
C LYS A 377 25.12 10.82 5.74
N ASN A 378 23.91 10.90 5.19
CA ASN A 378 23.59 10.31 3.89
C ASN A 378 24.28 11.04 2.73
N ILE A 379 24.25 12.37 2.70
CA ILE A 379 24.90 13.18 1.66
C ILE A 379 26.41 12.90 1.64
N LYS A 380 27.07 12.89 2.81
CA LYS A 380 28.49 12.53 2.93
C LYS A 380 28.77 11.14 2.34
N LYS A 381 27.93 10.15 2.64
CA LYS A 381 28.07 8.78 2.13
C LYS A 381 27.86 8.70 0.62
N ILE A 382 26.88 9.41 0.07
CA ILE A 382 26.60 9.42 -1.39
C ILE A 382 27.76 10.12 -2.10
N VAL A 383 28.11 11.35 -1.69
CA VAL A 383 29.21 12.13 -2.28
C VAL A 383 30.51 11.36 -2.22
N GLY A 384 30.83 10.74 -1.07
CA GLY A 384 32.04 9.93 -0.92
C GLY A 384 32.11 8.70 -1.84
N LYS A 385 30.98 8.18 -2.31
CA LYS A 385 30.93 7.03 -3.23
C LYS A 385 30.95 7.42 -4.70
N ILE A 386 30.30 8.52 -5.08
CA ILE A 386 30.17 8.95 -6.48
C ILE A 386 31.33 9.84 -6.95
N THR A 387 32.18 10.28 -6.02
CA THR A 387 33.31 11.15 -6.32
C THR A 387 34.52 10.30 -6.67
N GLU A 388 34.94 10.36 -7.94
CA GLU A 388 36.14 9.65 -8.43
C GLU A 388 37.44 10.36 -8.00
N THR A 389 37.45 11.70 -8.02
CA THR A 389 38.59 12.52 -7.62
C THR A 389 38.29 13.31 -6.36
N TYR A 390 39.16 13.27 -5.36
CA TYR A 390 38.95 13.93 -4.06
C TYR A 390 38.69 15.45 -4.15
N ARG A 391 39.01 16.12 -5.26
CA ARG A 391 38.69 17.55 -5.50
C ARG A 391 37.41 17.80 -6.32
N GLY A 392 36.83 16.76 -6.93
CA GLY A 392 35.66 16.85 -7.83
C GLY A 392 34.29 16.79 -7.13
N TRP A 393 34.24 16.68 -5.80
CA TRP A 393 33.00 16.44 -5.06
C TRP A 393 31.91 17.51 -5.29
N HIS A 394 32.30 18.76 -5.57
CA HIS A 394 31.37 19.86 -5.76
C HIS A 394 30.51 19.73 -7.04
N GLU A 395 31.05 19.12 -8.11
CA GLU A 395 30.32 18.82 -9.36
C GLU A 395 29.33 17.68 -9.14
N LYS A 396 29.69 16.73 -8.27
CA LYS A 396 28.86 15.57 -7.95
C LYS A 396 27.73 15.87 -6.95
N LEU A 397 27.74 17.05 -6.30
CA LEU A 397 26.75 17.41 -5.29
C LEU A 397 25.31 17.39 -5.84
N SER A 398 25.08 17.92 -7.04
CA SER A 398 23.75 17.91 -7.66
C SER A 398 23.22 16.49 -7.91
N PHE A 399 24.10 15.59 -8.37
CA PHE A 399 23.77 14.17 -8.57
C PHE A 399 23.55 13.45 -7.23
N ALA A 400 24.31 13.79 -6.19
CA ALA A 400 24.08 13.27 -4.85
C ALA A 400 22.71 13.68 -4.30
N LEU A 401 22.27 14.91 -4.54
CA LEU A 401 20.95 15.39 -4.16
C LEU A 401 19.85 14.66 -4.94
N LEU A 402 20.01 14.46 -6.25
CA LEU A 402 19.07 13.68 -7.06
C LEU A 402 18.91 12.26 -6.50
N ALA A 403 20.03 11.55 -6.29
CA ALA A 403 20.03 10.20 -5.72
C ALA A 403 19.40 10.16 -4.32
N TYR A 404 19.62 11.19 -3.51
CA TYR A 404 18.97 11.31 -2.20
C TYR A 404 17.45 11.44 -2.32
N ARG A 405 16.97 12.29 -3.24
CA ARG A 405 15.55 12.64 -3.44
C ARG A 405 14.73 11.49 -4.05
N THR A 406 15.34 10.60 -4.82
CA THR A 406 14.68 9.43 -5.41
C THR A 406 14.81 8.15 -4.58
N SER A 407 15.55 8.19 -3.47
CA SER A 407 15.73 7.04 -2.59
C SER A 407 14.78 7.06 -1.39
N VAL A 408 14.13 5.93 -1.12
CA VAL A 408 13.15 5.76 -0.03
C VAL A 408 13.80 6.07 1.32
N ARG A 409 13.15 6.94 2.12
CA ARG A 409 13.60 7.27 3.47
C ARG A 409 12.93 6.36 4.48
N THR A 410 13.71 5.69 5.33
CA THR A 410 13.16 4.80 6.38
C THR A 410 12.17 5.51 7.30
N SER A 411 12.43 6.77 7.64
CA SER A 411 11.55 7.58 8.49
C SER A 411 10.18 7.88 7.86
N ALA A 412 10.08 7.91 6.53
CA ALA A 412 8.85 8.27 5.82
C ALA A 412 8.24 7.10 5.02
N ARG A 413 9.00 6.03 4.78
CA ARG A 413 8.69 4.93 3.85
C ARG A 413 8.26 5.39 2.45
N ALA A 414 8.72 6.57 2.03
CA ALA A 414 8.47 7.17 0.73
C ALA A 414 9.73 7.90 0.25
N THR A 415 9.80 8.22 -1.04
CA THR A 415 10.87 9.06 -1.59
C THR A 415 10.53 10.54 -1.34
N PRO A 416 11.53 11.40 -1.12
CA PRO A 416 11.29 12.84 -1.05
C PRO A 416 10.62 13.40 -2.32
N SER A 417 11.03 12.91 -3.50
CA SER A 417 10.43 13.33 -4.79
C SER A 417 8.93 13.03 -4.86
N SER A 418 8.50 11.83 -4.50
CA SER A 418 7.07 11.48 -4.54
C SER A 418 6.22 12.32 -3.58
N LEU A 419 6.78 12.70 -2.43
CA LEU A 419 6.07 13.51 -1.43
C LEU A 419 5.93 14.98 -1.87
N VAL A 420 6.91 15.51 -2.60
CA VAL A 420 6.92 16.88 -3.14
C VAL A 420 6.08 16.98 -4.40
N TYR A 421 6.37 16.17 -5.41
CA TYR A 421 5.81 16.31 -6.76
C TYR A 421 4.65 15.35 -7.06
N VAL A 422 4.23 14.52 -6.10
CA VAL A 422 3.13 13.54 -6.24
C VAL A 422 3.47 12.36 -7.18
N ILE A 423 4.59 12.43 -7.88
CA ILE A 423 5.10 11.42 -8.80
C ILE A 423 6.57 11.14 -8.50
N GLU A 424 7.03 9.93 -8.81
CA GLU A 424 8.46 9.63 -8.77
C GLU A 424 9.20 10.41 -9.86
N ALA A 425 10.44 10.78 -9.58
CA ALA A 425 11.24 11.46 -10.59
C ALA A 425 11.70 10.45 -11.64
N VAL A 426 11.43 10.74 -12.91
CA VAL A 426 11.89 9.93 -14.03
C VAL A 426 13.42 9.93 -14.08
N LEU A 427 14.02 8.74 -14.00
CA LEU A 427 15.46 8.57 -14.12
C LEU A 427 15.87 8.46 -15.60
N PRO A 428 17.12 8.86 -15.97
CA PRO A 428 17.58 8.75 -17.35
C PRO A 428 17.43 7.36 -17.97
N ILE A 429 17.68 6.31 -17.19
CA ILE A 429 17.53 4.92 -17.63
C ILE A 429 16.08 4.56 -17.99
N GLU A 430 15.10 5.19 -17.36
CA GLU A 430 13.70 4.94 -17.70
C GLU A 430 13.32 5.57 -19.04
N VAL A 431 14.05 6.58 -19.50
CA VAL A 431 13.88 7.15 -20.84
C VAL A 431 14.55 6.26 -21.89
N GLU A 432 15.74 5.75 -21.60
CA GLU A 432 16.46 4.81 -22.49
C GLU A 432 15.78 3.45 -22.58
N ILE A 433 15.23 2.98 -21.47
CA ILE A 433 14.48 1.73 -21.32
C ILE A 433 13.13 2.09 -20.70
N PRO A 434 12.10 2.37 -21.52
CA PRO A 434 10.79 2.81 -21.08
C PRO A 434 10.23 1.97 -19.94
N SER A 435 10.09 2.59 -18.76
CA SER A 435 9.40 1.96 -17.63
C SER A 435 7.90 1.88 -17.93
N LEU A 436 7.16 0.98 -17.26
CA LEU A 436 5.72 0.85 -17.42
C LEU A 436 4.99 2.18 -17.17
N GLN A 437 5.51 3.01 -16.24
CA GLN A 437 5.01 4.36 -15.97
C GLN A 437 5.08 5.24 -17.23
N ILE A 438 6.22 5.27 -17.91
CA ILE A 438 6.46 6.08 -19.11
C ILE A 438 5.67 5.54 -20.30
N LEU A 439 5.62 4.21 -20.47
CA LEU A 439 4.84 3.58 -21.53
C LEU A 439 3.36 3.91 -21.41
N ILE A 440 2.80 3.82 -20.19
CA ILE A 440 1.42 4.21 -19.92
C ILE A 440 1.23 5.71 -20.20
N GLU A 441 2.06 6.58 -19.64
CA GLU A 441 1.92 8.04 -19.80
C GLU A 441 2.04 8.53 -21.25
N ILE A 442 2.80 7.84 -22.11
CA ILE A 442 2.93 8.17 -23.53
C ILE A 442 1.72 7.66 -24.35
N SER A 443 1.09 6.57 -23.93
CA SER A 443 0.01 5.92 -24.68
C SER A 443 -1.41 6.38 -24.33
N LEU A 444 -1.58 7.12 -23.23
CA LEU A 444 -2.90 7.53 -22.75
C LEU A 444 -3.49 8.66 -23.61
N ASP A 445 -4.78 8.55 -23.90
CA ASP A 445 -5.57 9.66 -24.41
C ASP A 445 -5.69 10.78 -23.37
N GLU A 446 -5.88 12.04 -23.80
CA GLU A 446 -5.87 13.22 -22.94
C GLU A 446 -6.91 13.11 -21.79
N ALA A 447 -8.08 12.54 -22.06
CA ALA A 447 -9.13 12.35 -21.05
C ALA A 447 -8.74 11.32 -19.96
N GLU A 448 -8.12 10.21 -20.37
CA GLU A 448 -7.68 9.16 -19.45
C GLU A 448 -6.47 9.60 -18.62
N TRP A 449 -5.56 10.36 -19.23
CA TRP A 449 -4.43 10.97 -18.55
C TRP A 449 -4.91 11.93 -17.44
N VAL A 450 -5.88 12.79 -17.74
CA VAL A 450 -6.48 13.71 -16.76
C VAL A 450 -7.09 12.93 -15.59
N GLN A 451 -7.87 11.89 -15.85
CA GLN A 451 -8.49 11.07 -14.81
C GLN A 451 -7.45 10.39 -13.90
N SER A 452 -6.42 9.78 -14.49
CA SER A 452 -5.30 9.16 -13.74
C SER A 452 -4.58 10.17 -12.84
N ARG A 453 -4.37 11.40 -13.33
CA ARG A 453 -3.77 12.48 -12.54
C ARG A 453 -4.66 12.92 -11.38
N TYR A 454 -5.98 12.99 -11.58
CA TYR A 454 -6.93 13.27 -10.50
C TYR A 454 -6.89 12.19 -9.41
N ASP A 455 -6.82 10.91 -9.80
CA ASP A 455 -6.76 9.81 -8.82
C ASP A 455 -5.45 9.83 -8.02
N GLN A 456 -4.32 10.13 -8.67
CA GLN A 456 -3.03 10.32 -8.00
C GLN A 456 -3.08 11.48 -7.00
N LEU A 457 -3.73 12.59 -7.36
CA LEU A 457 -3.94 13.74 -6.48
C LEU A 457 -4.83 13.37 -5.29
N ASN A 458 -5.92 12.63 -5.48
CA ASN A 458 -6.78 12.18 -4.39
C ASN A 458 -6.04 11.25 -3.41
N LEU A 459 -5.09 10.46 -3.91
CA LEU A 459 -4.30 9.54 -3.09
C LEU A 459 -3.13 10.21 -2.36
N ILE A 460 -2.69 11.41 -2.75
CA ILE A 460 -1.50 12.04 -2.16
C ILE A 460 -1.68 12.36 -0.69
N GLU A 461 -2.85 12.84 -0.30
CA GLU A 461 -3.12 13.20 1.09
C GLU A 461 -3.05 11.96 1.98
N LYS A 462 -3.59 10.84 1.52
CA LYS A 462 -3.49 9.53 2.18
C LYS A 462 -2.03 9.06 2.28
N LYS A 463 -1.23 9.20 1.21
CA LYS A 463 0.22 8.88 1.22
C LYS A 463 0.97 9.75 2.23
N ARG A 464 0.71 11.06 2.25
CA ARG A 464 1.30 12.04 3.17
C ARG A 464 0.93 11.73 4.63
N LEU A 465 -0.34 11.47 4.91
CA LEU A 465 -0.81 11.06 6.24
C LEU A 465 -0.14 9.76 6.72
N LYS A 466 0.01 8.76 5.84
CA LYS A 466 0.71 7.51 6.16
C LYS A 466 2.18 7.78 6.49
N ALA A 467 2.85 8.66 5.76
CA ALA A 467 4.24 9.06 6.02
C ALA A 467 4.38 9.78 7.38
N ILE A 468 3.42 10.66 7.74
CA ILE A 468 3.40 11.33 9.06
C ILE A 468 3.25 10.30 10.19
N ARG A 469 2.22 9.43 10.11
CA ARG A 469 1.97 8.41 11.13
C ARG A 469 3.19 7.50 11.29
N HIS A 470 3.79 7.09 10.17
CA HIS A 470 5.00 6.28 10.22
C HIS A 470 6.18 7.03 10.82
N GLY A 471 6.41 8.29 10.46
CA GLY A 471 7.47 9.12 11.04
C GLY A 471 7.32 9.31 12.54
N GLN A 472 6.09 9.51 13.02
CA GLN A 472 5.78 9.58 14.46
C GLN A 472 6.09 8.25 15.17
N MET A 473 5.67 7.12 14.58
CA MET A 473 5.96 5.78 15.13
C MET A 473 7.46 5.47 15.11
N TYR A 474 8.15 5.77 14.02
CA TYR A 474 9.59 5.57 13.88
C TYR A 474 10.38 6.39 14.89
N GLN A 475 9.98 7.63 15.14
CA GLN A 475 10.58 8.44 16.20
C GLN A 475 10.33 7.84 17.58
N LYS A 476 9.16 7.25 17.85
CA LYS A 476 8.87 6.54 19.10
C LYS A 476 9.68 5.25 19.27
N CYS A 477 10.01 4.53 18.19
CA CYS A 477 10.80 3.28 18.23
C CYS A 477 12.32 3.49 18.27
N MET A 478 12.80 4.68 17.90
CA MET A 478 14.20 5.11 18.04
C MET A 478 14.49 5.71 19.43
N MET A 479 13.48 5.68 20.31
CA MET A 479 13.58 5.95 21.74
C MET A 479 13.67 4.61 22.47
#